data_AF-A0A957X3X1-F1
#
_entry.id   AF-A0A957X3X1-F1
#
_cell.length_a   1.000
_cell.length_b   1.000
_cell.length_c   1.000
_cell.angle_alpha   90.00
_cell.angle_beta   90.00
_cell.angle_gamma   90.00
#
_symmetry.space_group_name_H-M   'P 1'
#
loop_
_entity.id
_entity.type
_entity.pdbx_description
1 polymer ?
#
loop_
_entity_poly.entity_id
_entity_poly.type
_entity_poly.pdbx_seq_one_letter_code
_entity_poly.pdbx_strand_id
1 'polypeptide(L)'
;NDELRRLREELADRVAQLRVETMQGKPHALTFTPEMTVREALLVHPQTEQLLATFHLGGCSSCAVDPNETLAQVCREHGRDLTVLLTNLNQLLAPPATESDQPLRPVKIPNVEFSFEA
;
A
#
# COMPACT_ATOMS: atom_id res chain seq x y z
N ASN A 1 46.22 0.60 -16.70
CA ASN A 1 45.26 -0.06 -17.61
C ASN A 1 44.09 0.91 -17.78
N ASP A 2 44.21 1.79 -18.77
CA ASP A 2 43.28 2.90 -19.00
C ASP A 2 41.87 2.42 -19.37
N GLU A 3 41.80 1.28 -20.05
CA GLU A 3 40.56 0.61 -20.44
C GLU A 3 39.75 0.16 -19.21
N LEU A 4 40.42 -0.42 -18.21
CA LEU A 4 39.80 -0.75 -16.92
C LEU A 4 39.23 0.48 -16.19
N ARG A 5 39.83 1.66 -16.33
CA ARG A 5 39.31 2.90 -15.71
C ARG A 5 38.05 3.37 -16.43
N ARG A 6 38.06 3.39 -17.77
CA ARG A 6 36.91 3.79 -18.59
C ARG A 6 35.70 2.88 -18.38
N LEU A 7 35.93 1.57 -18.34
CA LEU A 7 34.88 0.58 -18.09
C LEU A 7 34.23 0.78 -16.71
N ARG A 8 35.02 1.12 -15.68
CA ARG A 8 34.49 1.38 -14.33
C ARG A 8 33.65 2.65 -14.27
N GLU A 9 34.05 3.70 -15.00
CA GLU A 9 33.30 4.95 -15.10
C GLU A 9 31.97 4.75 -15.84
N GLU A 10 31.99 4.06 -16.98
CA GLU A 10 30.78 3.72 -17.72
C GLU A 10 29.80 2.85 -16.91
N LEU A 11 30.31 1.89 -16.12
CA LEU A 11 29.49 1.11 -15.20
C LEU A 11 28.87 1.97 -14.11
N ALA A 12 29.62 2.92 -13.56
CA ALA A 12 29.11 3.83 -12.53
C ALA A 12 27.97 4.70 -13.08
N ASP A 13 28.11 5.21 -14.31
CA ASP A 13 27.07 5.99 -14.98
C ASP A 13 25.81 5.16 -15.27
N ARG A 14 25.97 3.93 -15.77
CA ARG A 14 24.84 3.02 -16.01
C ARG A 14 24.11 2.65 -14.72
N VAL A 15 24.82 2.44 -13.61
CA VAL A 15 24.22 2.20 -12.29
C VAL A 15 23.45 3.44 -11.80
N ALA A 16 24.00 4.64 -11.99
CA ALA A 16 23.33 5.88 -11.61
C ALA A 16 22.03 6.08 -12.41
N GLN A 17 22.04 5.83 -13.72
CA GLN A 17 20.85 5.89 -14.58
C GLN A 17 19.77 4.90 -14.14
N LEU A 18 20.12 3.63 -13.94
CA LEU A 18 19.19 2.59 -13.47
C LEU A 18 18.56 2.91 -12.11
N ARG A 19 19.32 3.58 -11.23
CA ARG A 19 18.82 4.04 -9.92
C ARG A 19 17.80 5.17 -10.05
N VAL A 20 18.01 6.10 -10.98
CA VAL A 20 17.06 7.18 -11.25
C VAL A 20 15.79 6.64 -11.90
N GLU A 21 15.90 5.71 -12.84
CA GLU A 21 14.74 5.05 -13.48
C GLU A 21 13.90 4.26 -12.48
N THR A 22 14.53 3.54 -11.54
CA THR A 22 13.81 2.85 -10.47
C THR A 22 13.14 3.81 -9.48
N MET A 23 13.69 5.02 -9.27
CA MET A 23 13.04 6.07 -8.47
C MET A 23 11.92 6.81 -9.22
N GLN A 24 11.96 6.91 -10.55
CA GLN A 24 11.00 7.67 -11.36
C GLN A 24 9.85 6.81 -11.94
N GLY A 25 10.06 5.51 -12.15
CA GLY A 25 9.14 4.66 -12.92
C GLY A 25 8.03 3.95 -12.14
N LYS A 26 8.14 3.84 -10.81
CA LYS A 26 7.10 3.23 -9.96
C LYS A 26 7.09 3.95 -8.62
N PRO A 27 6.00 4.63 -8.19
CA PRO A 27 5.74 4.66 -6.76
C PRO A 27 5.75 3.20 -6.34
N HIS A 28 6.52 2.86 -5.32
CA HIS A 28 6.65 1.49 -4.87
C HIS A 28 5.28 0.82 -4.91
N ALA A 29 5.09 -0.13 -5.82
CA ALA A 29 4.10 -1.17 -5.64
C ALA A 29 4.62 -2.07 -4.51
N LEU A 30 4.95 -1.46 -3.35
CA LEU A 30 4.99 -2.11 -2.06
C LEU A 30 3.61 -2.72 -1.99
N THR A 31 3.54 -3.99 -2.30
CA THR A 31 2.33 -4.78 -2.12
C THR A 31 2.60 -5.51 -0.82
N PHE A 32 1.68 -5.46 0.12
CA PHE A 32 1.75 -6.29 1.29
C PHE A 32 1.71 -7.75 0.85
N THR A 33 2.71 -8.51 1.27
CA THR A 33 2.83 -9.95 1.01
C THR A 33 2.54 -10.74 2.29
N PRO A 34 2.07 -11.99 2.17
CA PRO A 34 1.76 -12.82 3.34
C PRO A 34 2.98 -13.18 4.20
N GLU A 35 4.18 -13.18 3.60
CA GLU A 35 5.46 -13.50 4.25
C GLU A 35 6.02 -12.33 5.05
N MET A 36 5.49 -11.13 4.87
CA MET A 36 5.89 -9.93 5.59
C MET A 36 5.51 -10.04 7.07
N THR A 37 6.40 -9.60 7.95
CA THR A 37 6.12 -9.53 9.39
C THR A 37 5.18 -8.38 9.72
N VAL A 38 4.46 -8.50 10.85
CA VAL A 38 3.61 -7.41 11.35
C VAL A 38 4.41 -6.13 11.53
N ARG A 39 5.63 -6.22 12.06
CA ARG A 39 6.54 -5.08 12.22
C ARG A 39 6.88 -4.41 10.90
N GLU A 40 7.25 -5.19 9.89
CA GLU A 40 7.55 -4.65 8.57
C GLU A 40 6.32 -3.97 7.95
N ALA A 41 5.14 -4.56 8.10
CA ALA A 41 3.90 -3.98 7.59
C ALA A 41 3.56 -2.61 8.24
N LEU A 42 3.86 -2.45 9.53
CA LEU A 42 3.73 -1.17 10.25
C LEU A 42 4.74 -0.11 9.77
N LEU A 43 5.93 -0.52 9.34
CA LEU A 43 6.93 0.39 8.78
C LEU A 43 6.57 0.86 7.37
N VAL A 44 5.83 0.05 6.60
CA VAL A 44 5.35 0.43 5.26
C VAL A 44 4.32 1.55 5.32
N HIS A 45 3.36 1.45 6.24
CA HIS A 45 2.27 2.43 6.31
C HIS A 45 1.74 2.60 7.76
N PRO A 46 1.64 3.83 8.30
CA PRO A 46 1.17 4.05 9.66
C PRO A 46 -0.29 3.61 9.89
N GLN A 47 -1.15 3.70 8.86
CA GLN A 47 -2.54 3.21 8.95
C GLN A 47 -2.66 1.68 9.03
N THR A 48 -1.58 0.92 8.80
CA THR A 48 -1.58 -0.54 9.00
C THR A 48 -1.99 -0.90 10.43
N GLU A 49 -1.59 -0.10 11.44
CA GLU A 49 -1.95 -0.32 12.83
C GLU A 49 -3.47 -0.30 13.05
N GLN A 50 -4.16 0.66 12.43
CA GLN A 50 -5.61 0.81 12.53
C GLN A 50 -6.36 -0.35 11.84
N LEU A 51 -5.87 -0.80 10.69
CA LEU A 51 -6.44 -1.96 10.01
C LEU A 51 -6.26 -3.22 10.84
N LEU A 52 -5.05 -3.49 11.35
CA LEU A 52 -4.80 -4.64 12.21
C LEU A 52 -5.70 -4.63 13.45
N ALA A 53 -5.90 -3.47 14.08
CA ALA A 53 -6.83 -3.33 15.19
C ALA A 53 -8.29 -3.65 14.82
N THR A 54 -8.72 -3.29 13.61
CA THR A 54 -10.06 -3.62 13.09
C THR A 54 -10.25 -5.13 12.91
N PHE A 55 -9.19 -5.86 12.56
CA PHE A 55 -9.19 -7.33 12.48
C PHE A 55 -8.93 -8.02 13.83
N HIS A 56 -8.82 -7.25 14.92
CA HIS A 56 -8.42 -7.71 16.26
C HIS A 56 -7.04 -8.38 16.31
N LEU A 57 -6.14 -7.98 15.41
CA LEU A 57 -4.75 -8.43 15.31
C LEU A 57 -3.81 -7.40 15.95
N GLY A 58 -4.12 -7.02 17.20
CA GLY A 58 -3.46 -5.94 17.94
C GLY A 58 -4.44 -4.85 18.40
N GLY A 59 -4.05 -4.01 19.36
CA GLY A 59 -4.83 -2.83 19.79
C GLY A 59 -5.62 -2.96 21.11
N CYS A 60 -5.59 -4.12 21.78
CA CYS A 60 -6.13 -4.29 23.13
C CYS A 60 -5.14 -5.12 23.96
N SER A 61 -5.09 -4.91 25.28
CA SER A 61 -4.15 -5.57 26.22
C SER A 61 -4.18 -7.11 26.20
N SER A 62 -5.23 -7.70 25.60
CA SER A 62 -5.43 -9.14 25.48
C SER A 62 -5.19 -9.70 24.07
N CYS A 63 -4.97 -8.86 23.07
CA CYS A 63 -4.74 -9.25 21.67
C CYS A 63 -3.25 -9.18 21.34
N ALA A 64 -2.43 -9.86 22.14
CA ALA A 64 -0.98 -9.88 21.98
C ALA A 64 -0.63 -10.64 20.68
N VAL A 65 -0.33 -9.88 19.63
CA VAL A 65 0.30 -10.39 18.41
C VAL A 65 1.80 -10.16 18.51
N ASP A 66 2.62 -11.14 18.12
CA ASP A 66 4.07 -10.93 18.11
C ASP A 66 4.46 -10.12 16.86
N PRO A 67 5.17 -8.99 17.02
CA PRO A 67 5.58 -8.16 15.88
C PRO A 67 6.54 -8.88 14.91
N ASN A 68 7.19 -9.97 15.33
CA ASN A 68 8.09 -10.77 14.52
C ASN A 68 7.38 -11.88 13.73
N GLU A 69 6.10 -12.14 13.99
CA GLU A 69 5.33 -13.11 13.24
C GLU A 69 4.89 -12.57 11.87
N THR A 70 4.74 -13.48 10.92
CA THR A 70 4.26 -13.16 9.57
C THR A 70 2.76 -12.89 9.58
N LEU A 71 2.30 -12.02 8.67
CA LEU A 71 0.87 -11.74 8.49
C LEU A 71 0.06 -13.02 8.27
N ALA A 72 0.61 -13.98 7.51
CA ALA A 72 -0.03 -15.28 7.28
C ALA A 72 -0.18 -16.10 8.56
N GLN A 73 0.86 -16.13 9.41
CA GLN A 73 0.84 -16.88 10.66
C GLN A 73 -0.17 -16.28 11.65
N VAL A 74 -0.12 -14.96 11.84
CA VAL A 74 -1.04 -14.24 12.73
C VAL A 74 -2.50 -14.42 12.29
N CYS A 75 -2.79 -14.33 10.98
CA CYS A 75 -4.14 -14.57 10.48
C CYS A 75 -4.61 -16.01 10.75
N ARG A 76 -3.74 -17.00 10.56
CA ARG A 76 -4.06 -18.41 10.79
C ARG A 76 -4.36 -18.70 12.26
N GLU A 77 -3.58 -18.14 13.17
CA GLU A 77 -3.73 -18.37 14.61
C GLU A 77 -5.00 -17.73 15.18
N HIS A 78 -5.36 -16.55 14.68
CA HIS A 78 -6.57 -15.84 15.09
C HIS A 78 -7.81 -16.16 14.24
N GLY A 79 -7.72 -17.09 13.27
CA GLY A 79 -8.83 -17.47 12.40
C GLY A 79 -9.35 -16.33 11.52
N ARG A 80 -8.45 -15.45 11.05
CA ARG A 80 -8.77 -14.33 10.15
C ARG A 80 -8.46 -14.68 8.70
N ASP A 81 -9.23 -14.09 7.80
CA ASP A 81 -9.03 -14.26 6.36
C ASP A 81 -7.84 -13.41 5.89
N LEU A 82 -6.75 -14.10 5.54
CA LEU A 82 -5.51 -13.49 5.06
C LEU A 82 -5.71 -12.72 3.75
N THR A 83 -6.56 -13.23 2.85
CA THR A 83 -6.81 -12.61 1.56
C THR A 83 -7.52 -11.27 1.76
N VAL A 84 -8.55 -11.23 2.60
CA VAL A 84 -9.28 -10.00 2.93
C VAL A 84 -8.34 -8.98 3.59
N LEU A 85 -7.49 -9.41 4.54
CA LEU A 85 -6.53 -8.51 5.17
C LEU A 85 -5.57 -7.91 4.15
N LEU A 86 -4.94 -8.73 3.30
CA LEU A 86 -4.00 -8.27 2.28
C LEU A 86 -4.68 -7.34 1.26
N THR A 87 -5.93 -7.61 0.87
CA THR A 87 -6.68 -6.69 0.00
C THR A 87 -6.85 -5.31 0.64
N ASN A 88 -7.27 -5.25 1.90
CA ASN A 88 -7.45 -3.97 2.61
C ASN A 88 -6.12 -3.23 2.82
N LEU A 89 -5.06 -3.96 3.16
CA LEU A 89 -3.73 -3.37 3.30
C LEU A 89 -3.22 -2.80 1.97
N ASN A 90 -3.40 -3.53 0.87
CA ASN A 90 -2.99 -3.07 -0.46
C ASN A 90 -3.81 -1.87 -0.97
N GLN A 91 -5.03 -1.67 -0.49
CA GLN A 91 -5.80 -0.45 -0.77
C GLN A 91 -5.17 0.81 -0.17
N LEU A 92 -4.40 0.69 0.92
CA LEU A 92 -3.66 1.83 1.49
C LEU A 92 -2.52 2.32 0.59
N LEU A 93 -1.98 1.42 -0.24
CA LEU A 93 -0.86 1.70 -1.15
C LEU A 93 -1.32 2.05 -2.56
N ALA A 94 -2.51 1.59 -2.93
CA ALA A 94 -3.12 2.04 -4.16
C ALA A 94 -3.25 3.57 -4.08
N PRO A 95 -2.75 4.34 -5.06
CA PRO A 95 -3.11 5.74 -5.14
C PRO A 95 -4.64 5.83 -5.08
N PRO A 96 -5.23 6.82 -4.37
CA PRO A 96 -6.68 6.97 -4.35
C PRO A 96 -7.10 6.96 -5.80
N ALA A 97 -7.80 5.89 -6.20
CA ALA A 97 -8.14 5.65 -7.58
C ALA A 97 -8.70 6.97 -8.10
N THR A 98 -7.95 7.65 -8.97
CA THR A 98 -8.41 8.87 -9.58
C THR A 98 -9.72 8.44 -10.23
N GLU A 99 -10.80 8.97 -9.69
CA GLU A 99 -12.16 8.79 -10.14
C GLU A 99 -12.23 9.45 -11.53
N SER A 100 -11.65 8.78 -12.53
CA SER A 100 -11.48 9.28 -13.90
C SER A 100 -11.69 8.19 -14.94
N ASP A 101 -11.95 6.94 -14.53
CA ASP A 101 -12.39 5.86 -15.42
C ASP A 101 -13.61 5.13 -14.84
N GLN A 102 -14.55 5.89 -14.29
CA GLN A 102 -15.93 5.44 -14.21
C GLN A 102 -16.74 6.38 -15.11
N PRO A 103 -17.43 5.91 -16.16
CA PRO A 103 -18.37 6.76 -16.87
C PRO A 103 -19.40 7.21 -15.84
N LEU A 104 -19.35 8.50 -15.48
CA LEU A 104 -20.28 9.18 -14.60
C LEU A 104 -21.69 8.69 -14.93
N ARG A 105 -22.25 7.83 -14.07
CA ARG A 105 -23.66 7.48 -14.18
C ARG A 105 -24.41 8.75 -13.81
N PRO A 106 -25.21 9.34 -14.71
CA PRO A 106 -25.95 10.54 -14.38
C PRO A 106 -26.94 10.19 -13.27
N VAL A 107 -26.62 10.60 -12.04
CA VAL A 107 -27.57 10.55 -10.93
C VAL A 107 -28.64 11.58 -11.27
N LYS A 108 -29.87 11.12 -11.49
CA LYS A 108 -31.03 11.98 -11.69
C LYS A 108 -31.27 12.78 -10.41
N ILE A 109 -30.74 13.99 -10.39
CA ILE A 109 -31.12 15.00 -9.41
C ILE A 109 -32.57 15.36 -9.74
N PRO A 110 -33.55 15.14 -8.85
CA PRO A 110 -34.90 15.62 -9.10
C PRO A 110 -34.86 17.14 -9.16
N ASN A 111 -35.37 17.69 -10.26
CA ASN A 111 -35.45 19.11 -10.55
C ASN A 111 -36.29 19.81 -9.46
N VAL A 112 -35.62 20.33 -8.43
CA VAL A 112 -36.23 21.17 -7.40
C VAL A 112 -36.24 22.59 -7.94
N GLU A 113 -37.39 23.04 -8.40
CA GLU A 113 -37.62 24.45 -8.67
C GLU A 113 -37.73 25.19 -7.34
N PHE A 114 -36.67 25.90 -6.97
CA PHE A 114 -36.74 26.87 -5.87
C PHE A 114 -37.43 28.13 -6.39
N SER A 115 -38.73 28.24 -6.11
CA SER A 115 -39.44 29.51 -6.21
C SER A 115 -38.98 30.42 -5.06
N PHE A 116 -38.19 31.43 -5.38
CA PHE A 116 -37.93 32.55 -4.46
C PHE A 116 -38.96 33.64 -4.75
N GLU A 117 -39.86 33.88 -3.80
CA GLU A 117 -40.71 35.07 -3.77
C GLU A 117 -39.95 36.26 -3.16
N ALA A 118 -40.33 37.45 -3.63
CA ALA A 118 -39.59 38.73 -3.70
C ALA A 118 -39.24 39.41 -2.37
#